data_AF-A0AAD8VVD3-F1
#
_entry.id   AF-A0AAD8VVD3-F1
#
_cell.length_a   1.000
_cell.length_b   1.000
_cell.length_c   1.000
_cell.angle_alpha   90.00
_cell.angle_beta   90.00
_cell.angle_gamma   90.00
#
_symmetry.space_group_name_H-M   'P 1'
#
loop_
_entity.id
_entity.type
_entity.pdbx_description
1 polymer ?
#
loop_
_entity_poly.entity_id
_entity_poly.type
_entity_poly.pdbx_seq_one_letter_code
_entity_poly.pdbx_strand_id
1 'polypeptide(L)'
;MNVAASEFNGEKDQTYDLNFKEENNDGSQKISGDSMKNVYKSFVDEYQIFSIEDLFDQDDWVHYAKMTEEIGEQVHIVGGTVAQLALRRALASSHSLWEEAPRGVAKAIAEKSCNALLLKVNHSVLEAVRISILVGCGVMTSHRRIWA
;
A
#
# COMPACT_ATOMS: atom_id res chain seq x y z
N MET A 1 -8.35 1.30 8.14
CA MET A 1 -8.67 -0.09 7.77
C MET A 1 -7.40 -0.75 7.20
N ASN A 2 -7.10 -2.01 7.50
CA ASN A 2 -6.01 -2.75 6.84
C ASN A 2 -6.62 -3.89 6.04
N VAL A 3 -6.47 -3.84 4.71
CA VAL A 3 -7.13 -4.77 3.80
C VAL A 3 -6.26 -5.98 3.48
N ALA A 4 -4.93 -5.79 3.37
CA ALA A 4 -3.99 -6.82 2.94
C ALA A 4 -4.40 -7.49 1.61
N ALA A 5 -4.68 -6.67 0.59
CA ALA A 5 -5.30 -7.13 -0.67
C ALA A 5 -4.47 -8.15 -1.47
N SER A 6 -3.15 -8.20 -1.27
CA SER A 6 -2.30 -9.26 -1.82
C SER A 6 -2.71 -10.67 -1.42
N GLU A 7 -3.37 -10.85 -0.27
CA GLU A 7 -3.79 -12.18 0.21
C GLU A 7 -4.93 -12.78 -0.61
N PHE A 8 -5.62 -11.96 -1.41
CA PHE A 8 -6.78 -12.37 -2.21
C PHE A 8 -6.75 -11.81 -3.63
N ASN A 9 -5.56 -11.48 -4.13
CA ASN A 9 -5.35 -11.13 -5.53
C ASN A 9 -5.08 -12.38 -6.38
N GLY A 10 -5.74 -12.50 -7.53
CA GLY A 10 -5.48 -13.51 -8.53
C GLY A 10 -4.30 -13.11 -9.43
N GLU A 11 -3.15 -13.79 -9.29
CA GLU A 11 -1.93 -13.47 -10.05
C GLU A 11 -2.12 -13.44 -11.59
N LYS A 12 -3.05 -14.24 -12.11
CA LYS A 12 -3.24 -14.41 -13.57
C LYS A 12 -4.17 -13.38 -14.20
N ASP A 13 -5.13 -12.87 -13.44
CA ASP A 13 -6.21 -12.01 -13.94
C ASP A 13 -6.20 -10.61 -13.33
N GLN A 14 -5.33 -10.35 -12.34
CA GLN A 14 -5.28 -9.09 -11.59
C GLN A 14 -6.66 -8.69 -11.04
N THR A 15 -7.43 -9.70 -10.62
CA THR A 15 -8.71 -9.51 -9.94
C THR A 15 -8.58 -9.81 -8.45
N TYR A 16 -9.45 -9.21 -7.65
CA TYR A 16 -9.51 -9.36 -6.21
C TYR A 16 -10.73 -10.21 -5.85
N ASP A 17 -10.51 -11.34 -5.20
CA ASP A 17 -11.58 -12.27 -4.80
C ASP A 17 -12.04 -11.97 -3.37
N LEU A 18 -13.18 -11.28 -3.26
CA LEU A 18 -13.72 -10.90 -1.95
C LEU A 18 -14.25 -12.08 -1.13
N ASN A 19 -14.40 -13.25 -1.75
CA ASN A 19 -14.94 -14.46 -1.13
C ASN A 19 -13.90 -15.59 -1.04
N PHE A 20 -12.59 -15.26 -1.07
CA PHE A 20 -11.49 -16.22 -1.12
C PHE A 20 -11.43 -17.24 0.04
N LYS A 21 -12.15 -17.00 1.14
CA LYS A 21 -12.22 -17.89 2.30
C LYS A 21 -13.40 -18.87 2.26
N GLU A 22 -14.34 -18.70 1.35
CA GLU A 22 -15.55 -19.51 1.30
C GLU A 22 -15.28 -20.91 0.74
N GLU A 23 -15.82 -21.93 1.40
CA GLU A 23 -15.77 -23.30 0.89
C GLU A 23 -16.71 -23.41 -0.32
N ASN A 24 -16.19 -23.88 -1.46
CA ASN A 24 -16.88 -23.90 -2.77
C ASN A 24 -17.03 -22.52 -3.46
N ASN A 25 -16.08 -21.62 -3.27
CA ASN A 25 -16.00 -20.37 -4.01
C ASN A 25 -16.06 -20.59 -5.54
N ASP A 26 -17.08 -20.02 -6.18
CA ASP A 26 -17.34 -20.10 -7.62
C ASP A 26 -16.66 -18.97 -8.43
N GLY A 27 -15.97 -18.05 -7.74
CA GLY A 27 -15.30 -16.90 -8.32
C GLY A 27 -16.23 -15.76 -8.76
N SER A 28 -17.53 -15.82 -8.43
CA SER A 28 -18.50 -14.78 -8.77
C SER A 28 -18.23 -13.43 -8.08
N GLN A 29 -17.50 -13.46 -6.97
CA GLN A 29 -17.13 -12.29 -6.16
C GLN A 29 -15.76 -11.71 -6.53
N LYS A 30 -15.19 -12.13 -7.66
CA LYS A 30 -13.97 -11.53 -8.22
C LYS A 30 -14.28 -10.18 -8.85
N ILE A 31 -13.55 -9.16 -8.44
CA ILE A 31 -13.70 -7.81 -8.95
C ILE A 31 -12.38 -7.24 -9.46
N SER A 32 -12.43 -6.33 -10.43
CA SER A 32 -11.24 -5.64 -10.93
C SER A 32 -10.70 -4.61 -9.92
N GLY A 33 -9.46 -4.15 -10.10
CA GLY A 33 -8.89 -3.07 -9.29
C GLY A 33 -9.71 -1.77 -9.35
N ASP A 34 -10.27 -1.41 -10.51
CA ASP A 34 -11.15 -0.24 -10.64
C ASP A 34 -12.47 -0.43 -9.85
N SER A 35 -13.03 -1.64 -9.82
CA SER A 35 -14.20 -1.95 -8.97
C SER A 35 -13.85 -1.93 -7.49
N MET A 36 -12.69 -2.49 -7.10
CA MET A 36 -12.19 -2.48 -5.73
C MET A 36 -11.98 -1.04 -5.21
N LYS A 37 -11.44 -0.16 -6.05
CA LYS A 37 -11.31 1.27 -5.78
C LYS A 37 -12.67 1.91 -5.44
N ASN A 38 -13.72 1.60 -6.21
CA ASN A 38 -15.05 2.14 -5.97
C ASN A 38 -15.65 1.65 -4.64
N VAL A 39 -15.39 0.40 -4.26
CA VAL A 39 -15.78 -0.14 -2.93
C VAL A 39 -15.12 0.65 -1.80
N TYR A 40 -13.82 0.95 -1.93
CA TYR A 40 -13.14 1.75 -0.92
C TYR A 40 -13.67 3.18 -0.83
N LYS A 41 -13.96 3.81 -1.97
CA LYS A 41 -14.56 5.15 -2.01
C LYS A 41 -15.93 5.17 -1.32
N SER A 42 -16.78 4.17 -1.58
CA SER A 42 -18.07 4.10 -0.89
C SER A 42 -17.90 3.96 0.62
N PHE A 43 -16.89 3.25 1.10
CA PHE A 43 -16.63 3.17 2.53
C PHE A 43 -16.12 4.48 3.14
N VAL A 44 -15.30 5.23 2.40
CA VAL A 44 -14.84 6.55 2.83
C VAL A 44 -16.01 7.50 2.99
N ASP A 45 -16.93 7.51 2.01
CA ASP A 45 -18.12 8.36 1.99
C ASP A 45 -19.11 7.97 3.10
N GLU A 46 -19.33 6.68 3.34
CA GLU A 46 -20.34 6.18 4.28
C GLU A 46 -19.85 6.15 5.74
N TYR A 47 -18.58 5.78 5.97
CA TYR A 47 -18.07 5.46 7.31
C TYR A 47 -16.99 6.42 7.82
N GLN A 48 -16.72 7.53 7.12
CA GLN A 48 -15.67 8.49 7.48
C GLN A 48 -14.31 7.81 7.69
N ILE A 49 -13.90 6.96 6.75
CA ILE A 49 -12.61 6.28 6.84
C ILE A 49 -11.48 7.25 6.50
N PHE A 50 -10.62 7.55 7.49
CA PHE A 50 -9.49 8.47 7.33
C PHE A 50 -8.17 7.81 6.90
N SER A 51 -8.06 6.48 6.95
CA SER A 51 -6.84 5.76 6.60
C SER A 51 -7.12 4.34 6.14
N ILE A 52 -6.46 3.92 5.05
CA ILE A 52 -6.55 2.56 4.51
C ILE A 52 -5.16 2.05 4.16
N GLU A 53 -4.82 0.88 4.69
CA GLU A 53 -3.55 0.17 4.52
C GLU A 53 -3.72 -1.02 3.55
N ASP A 54 -2.73 -1.19 2.66
CA ASP A 54 -2.62 -2.32 1.72
C ASP A 54 -3.89 -2.57 0.88
N LEU A 55 -4.38 -1.50 0.23
CA LEU A 55 -5.62 -1.48 -0.58
C LEU A 55 -5.58 -2.39 -1.81
N PHE A 56 -4.43 -2.51 -2.44
CA PHE A 56 -4.24 -3.28 -3.65
C PHE A 56 -3.05 -4.21 -3.48
N ASP A 57 -2.89 -5.11 -4.42
CA ASP A 57 -1.71 -5.98 -4.47
C ASP A 57 -0.41 -5.16 -4.45
N GLN A 58 0.63 -5.70 -3.83
CA GLN A 58 1.95 -5.07 -3.71
C GLN A 58 2.56 -4.58 -5.03
N ASP A 59 2.18 -5.16 -6.17
CA ASP A 59 2.67 -4.77 -7.50
C ASP A 59 1.63 -4.01 -8.35
N ASP A 60 0.44 -3.72 -7.80
CA ASP A 60 -0.63 -2.99 -8.48
C ASP A 60 -0.50 -1.45 -8.36
N TRP A 61 0.61 -0.95 -8.90
CA TRP A 61 0.97 0.48 -8.88
C TRP A 61 -0.08 1.40 -9.51
N VAL A 62 -0.76 0.90 -10.54
CA VAL A 62 -1.73 1.66 -11.33
C VAL A 62 -2.93 2.04 -10.47
N HIS A 63 -3.50 1.09 -9.73
CA HIS A 63 -4.66 1.38 -8.89
C HIS A 63 -4.28 2.15 -7.64
N TYR A 64 -3.09 1.94 -7.08
CA TYR A 64 -2.55 2.79 -6.00
C TYR A 64 -2.43 4.26 -6.42
N ALA A 65 -1.87 4.54 -7.60
CA ALA A 65 -1.74 5.91 -8.12
C ALA A 65 -3.11 6.55 -8.36
N LYS A 66 -4.03 5.86 -9.06
CA LYS A 66 -5.40 6.33 -9.29
C LYS A 66 -6.13 6.66 -7.98
N MET A 67 -6.04 5.78 -6.98
CA MET A 67 -6.70 5.97 -5.69
C MET A 67 -6.12 7.16 -4.92
N THR A 68 -4.79 7.30 -4.93
CA THR A 68 -4.11 8.42 -4.26
C THR A 68 -4.42 9.75 -4.96
N GLU A 69 -4.51 9.77 -6.30
CA GLU A 69 -4.93 10.94 -7.06
C GLU A 69 -6.39 11.34 -6.76
N GLU A 70 -7.31 10.37 -6.68
CA GLU A 70 -8.74 10.66 -6.50
C GLU A 70 -9.12 11.07 -5.07
N ILE A 71 -8.54 10.45 -4.04
CA ILE A 71 -8.97 10.67 -2.65
C ILE A 71 -7.81 10.89 -1.65
N GLY A 72 -6.56 10.96 -2.11
CA GLY A 72 -5.39 11.06 -1.23
C GLY A 72 -5.32 12.37 -0.42
N GLU A 73 -6.09 13.40 -0.77
CA GLU A 73 -6.21 14.60 0.09
C GLU A 73 -7.14 14.39 1.29
N GLN A 74 -8.07 13.43 1.18
CA GLN A 74 -9.09 13.15 2.20
C GLN A 74 -8.70 11.96 3.08
N VAL A 75 -7.95 11.00 2.53
CA VAL A 75 -7.65 9.71 3.15
C VAL A 75 -6.16 9.41 3.09
N HIS A 76 -5.62 8.90 4.19
CA HIS A 76 -4.27 8.33 4.19
C HIS A 76 -4.25 6.96 3.50
N ILE A 77 -3.58 6.91 2.36
CA ILE A 77 -3.29 5.71 1.58
C ILE A 77 -1.94 5.16 2.06
N VAL A 78 -2.00 4.11 2.87
CA VAL A 78 -0.84 3.52 3.55
C VAL A 78 -0.36 2.28 2.79
N GLY A 79 0.88 2.31 2.30
CA GLY A 79 1.53 1.10 1.75
C GLY A 79 2.27 0.34 2.86
N GLY A 80 1.86 -0.88 3.18
CA GLY A 80 2.51 -1.74 4.17
C GLY A 80 3.83 -2.30 3.65
N THR A 81 3.80 -3.09 2.56
CA THR A 81 5.01 -3.65 1.91
C THR A 81 5.63 -2.65 0.93
N VAL A 82 4.76 -1.96 0.18
CA VAL A 82 5.12 -0.99 -0.87
C VAL A 82 5.92 0.19 -0.33
N ALA A 83 5.47 0.82 0.76
CA ALA A 83 6.14 2.00 1.29
C ALA A 83 7.38 1.65 2.14
N GLN A 84 7.43 0.48 2.79
CA GLN A 84 8.66 -0.02 3.44
C GLN A 84 9.80 -0.24 2.43
N LEU A 85 9.49 -0.75 1.23
CA LEU A 85 10.47 -0.90 0.15
C LEU A 85 10.93 0.46 -0.39
N ALA A 86 10.03 1.44 -0.48
CA ALA A 86 10.35 2.81 -0.87
C ALA A 86 11.26 3.50 0.15
N LEU A 87 10.92 3.40 1.44
CA LEU A 87 11.69 3.98 2.54
C LEU A 87 13.07 3.35 2.70
N ARG A 88 13.17 2.01 2.70
CA ARG A 88 14.44 1.29 2.90
C ARG A 88 15.48 1.62 1.82
N ARG A 89 15.04 2.07 0.64
CA ARG A 89 15.93 2.46 -0.47
C ARG A 89 16.15 3.96 -0.60
N ALA A 90 15.20 4.81 -0.18
CA ALA A 90 15.50 6.21 0.10
C ALA A 90 16.58 6.34 1.19
N LEU A 91 16.60 5.43 2.19
CA LEU A 91 17.69 5.28 3.17
C LEU A 91 19.03 4.83 2.55
N ALA A 92 18.98 4.09 1.43
CA ALA A 92 20.16 3.61 0.71
C ALA A 92 20.79 4.66 -0.22
N SER A 93 20.17 5.85 -0.32
CA SER A 93 20.64 6.95 -1.18
C SER A 93 21.93 7.63 -0.71
N SER A 94 22.56 7.14 0.37
CA SER A 94 23.91 7.53 0.79
C SER A 94 25.05 6.81 0.05
N HIS A 95 24.82 5.71 -0.68
CA HIS A 95 25.81 5.19 -1.64
C HIS A 95 25.20 4.12 -2.59
N SER A 96 25.37 4.35 -3.90
CA SER A 96 25.38 3.37 -5.02
C SER A 96 24.25 2.34 -5.20
N LEU A 97 23.15 2.35 -4.46
CA LEU A 97 22.10 1.29 -4.55
C LEU A 97 20.94 1.60 -5.52
N TRP A 98 21.01 2.70 -6.28
CA TRP A 98 20.00 3.06 -7.28
C TRP A 98 19.94 2.06 -8.45
N GLU A 99 21.06 1.43 -8.80
CA GLU A 99 21.16 0.50 -9.93
C GLU A 99 20.69 -0.94 -9.57
N GLU A 100 20.59 -1.27 -8.28
CA GLU A 100 20.10 -2.57 -7.76
C GLU A 100 18.67 -2.50 -7.19
N ALA A 101 17.98 -1.37 -7.33
CA ALA A 101 16.59 -1.27 -6.93
C ALA A 101 15.70 -2.17 -7.84
N PRO A 102 14.88 -3.08 -7.28
CA PRO A 102 13.73 -3.64 -7.97
C PRO A 102 12.92 -2.47 -8.50
N ARG A 103 12.60 -2.54 -9.78
CA ARG A 103 11.99 -1.48 -10.60
C ARG A 103 10.77 -0.78 -9.96
N GLY A 104 10.08 -1.42 -9.01
CA GLY A 104 8.88 -0.88 -8.35
C GLY A 104 9.09 0.32 -7.41
N VAL A 105 10.27 0.52 -6.82
CA VAL A 105 10.45 1.57 -5.79
C VAL A 105 10.60 2.98 -6.36
N ALA A 106 11.43 3.16 -7.39
CA ALA A 106 11.51 4.44 -8.10
C ALA A 106 10.17 4.79 -8.74
N LYS A 107 9.43 3.76 -9.17
CA LYS A 107 8.09 3.86 -9.73
C LYS A 107 7.07 4.36 -8.68
N ALA A 108 7.07 3.82 -7.46
CA ALA A 108 6.17 4.25 -6.37
C ALA A 108 6.25 5.76 -6.06
N ILE A 109 7.47 6.28 -5.94
CA ILE A 109 7.74 7.68 -5.62
C ILE A 109 7.45 8.55 -6.86
N ALA A 110 7.81 8.09 -8.05
CA ALA A 110 7.52 8.80 -9.30
C ALA A 110 6.01 8.87 -9.62
N GLU A 111 5.26 7.82 -9.28
CA GLU A 111 3.83 7.68 -9.57
C GLU A 111 2.93 8.17 -8.43
N LYS A 112 3.50 8.68 -7.32
CA LYS A 112 2.76 9.15 -6.14
C LYS A 112 1.74 8.13 -5.64
N SER A 113 2.13 6.86 -5.61
CA SER A 113 1.23 5.73 -5.35
C SER A 113 0.71 5.63 -3.91
N CYS A 114 1.30 6.37 -2.96
CA CYS A 114 0.85 6.43 -1.57
C CYS A 114 1.26 7.75 -0.90
N ASN A 115 0.50 8.19 0.11
CA ASN A 115 0.75 9.44 0.87
C ASN A 115 1.10 9.18 2.36
N ALA A 116 1.12 7.91 2.79
CA ALA A 116 1.45 7.53 4.16
C ALA A 116 2.26 6.23 4.22
N LEU A 117 3.12 6.13 5.22
CA LEU A 117 4.10 5.06 5.39
C LEU A 117 3.83 4.26 6.68
N LEU A 118 3.76 2.94 6.55
CA LEU A 118 3.73 2.04 7.69
C LEU A 118 5.15 1.71 8.16
N LEU A 119 5.54 2.21 9.33
CA LEU A 119 6.87 2.00 9.91
C LEU A 119 6.87 0.85 10.91
N LYS A 120 7.40 -0.31 10.51
CA LYS A 120 7.65 -1.46 11.40
C LYS A 120 9.04 -1.34 12.03
N VAL A 121 9.10 -1.25 13.36
CA VAL A 121 10.36 -1.08 14.09
C VAL A 121 11.15 -2.39 14.07
N ASN A 122 12.22 -2.44 13.28
CA ASN A 122 13.27 -3.45 13.43
C ASN A 122 14.67 -2.82 13.48
N HIS A 123 15.04 -1.87 12.61
CA HIS A 123 16.22 -1.00 12.80
C HIS A 123 16.04 0.36 12.05
N SER A 124 16.61 1.46 12.57
CA SER A 124 16.63 2.84 12.01
C SER A 124 15.31 3.66 11.98
N VAL A 125 14.57 3.69 13.10
CA VAL A 125 13.33 4.49 13.28
C VAL A 125 13.51 5.98 12.99
N LEU A 126 14.62 6.58 13.45
CA LEU A 126 14.83 8.02 13.36
C LEU A 126 14.95 8.50 11.90
N GLU A 127 15.52 7.66 11.05
CA GLU A 127 15.82 7.99 9.67
C GLU A 127 14.59 7.79 8.77
N ALA A 128 13.81 6.75 9.07
CA ALA A 128 12.48 6.55 8.51
C ALA A 128 11.55 7.77 8.73
N VAL A 129 11.52 8.28 9.96
CA VAL A 129 10.74 9.47 10.30
C VAL A 129 11.27 10.71 9.56
N ARG A 130 12.59 10.92 9.49
CA ARG A 130 13.15 12.06 8.75
C ARG A 130 12.77 12.05 7.27
N ILE A 131 12.83 10.89 6.60
CA ILE A 131 12.50 10.79 5.18
C ILE A 131 11.02 11.02 4.93
N SER A 132 10.14 10.50 5.78
CA SER A 132 8.71 10.77 5.63
C SER A 132 8.37 12.26 5.69
N ILE A 133 9.02 13.00 6.61
CA ILE A 133 8.88 14.46 6.73
C ILE A 133 9.42 15.15 5.48
N LEU A 134 10.56 14.68 4.93
CA LEU A 134 11.16 15.23 3.72
C LEU A 134 10.32 15.01 2.45
N VAL A 135 9.65 13.86 2.34
CA VAL A 135 8.82 13.50 1.19
C VAL A 135 7.39 14.02 1.32
N GLY A 136 7.02 14.55 2.50
CA GLY A 136 5.67 15.07 2.76
C GLY A 136 4.62 13.97 2.98
N CYS A 137 5.05 12.76 3.36
CA CYS A 137 4.15 11.64 3.65
C CYS A 137 3.90 11.49 5.15
N GLY A 138 2.69 11.10 5.53
CA GLY A 138 2.37 10.72 6.91
C GLY A 138 3.12 9.45 7.35
N VAL A 139 3.31 9.26 8.66
CA VAL A 139 3.89 8.01 9.23
C VAL A 139 2.94 7.40 10.23
N MET A 140 2.71 6.10 10.06
CA MET A 140 2.03 5.25 11.02
C MET A 140 3.04 4.23 11.57
N THR A 141 3.44 4.39 12.83
CA THR A 141 4.26 3.37 13.50
C THR A 141 3.42 2.13 13.76
N SER A 142 4.00 0.95 13.51
CA SER A 142 3.28 -0.32 13.55
C SER A 142 4.05 -1.38 14.32
N HIS A 143 3.30 -2.21 15.05
CA HIS A 143 3.83 -3.35 15.78
C HIS A 143 4.02 -4.56 14.85
N ARG A 144 4.66 -5.61 15.36
CA ARG A 144 4.79 -6.90 14.65
C ARG A 144 3.98 -7.94 15.41
N ARG A 145 3.31 -8.85 14.69
CA ARG A 145 2.80 -10.07 15.32
C ARG A 145 4.01 -10.87 15.79
N ILE A 146 4.07 -11.16 17.08
CA ILE A 146 5.00 -12.12 17.66
C ILE A 146 4.22 -13.42 17.69
N TRP A 147 4.63 -14.40 16.88
CA TRP A 147 4.12 -15.76 17.02
C TRP A 147 4.73 -16.34 18.30
N ALA A 148 3.87 -16.77 19.22
CA ALA A 148 4.24 -17.54 20.41
C ALA A 148 4.13 -19.03 20.11
#